data_AF-A0A5M5BZB6-F1
#
_entry.id   AF-A0A5M5BZB6-F1
#
_cell.length_a   1.000
_cell.length_b   1.000
_cell.length_c   1.000
_cell.angle_alpha   90.00
_cell.angle_beta   90.00
_cell.angle_gamma   90.00
#
_symmetry.space_group_name_H-M   'P 1'
#
loop_
_entity.id
_entity.type
_entity.pdbx_description
1 polymer ?
#
loop_
_entity_poly.entity_id
_entity_poly.type
_entity_poly.pdbx_seq_one_letter_code
_entity_poly.pdbx_strand_id
1 'polypeptide(L)'
;HNGDYIKVREVDFGNKSPKRFTATVASALRGGTLEVRTDSISGPLIAELTIPSTGGWECWKTLQTDIVKPVTGIQDIYFVFKGRKGCKLFNFDWYKFNR
;
A
#
# COMPACT_ATOMS: atom_id res chain seq x y z
N HIS A 1 -9.50 -8.55 -1.09
CA HIS A 1 -9.09 -9.97 -1.12
C HIS A 1 -7.75 -10.10 -1.83
N ASN A 2 -7.14 -11.30 -1.79
CA ASN A 2 -5.86 -11.52 -2.47
C ASN A 2 -6.01 -11.32 -3.99
N GLY A 3 -5.22 -10.41 -4.55
CA GLY A 3 -5.22 -10.05 -5.96
C GLY A 3 -6.07 -8.84 -6.31
N ASP A 4 -6.91 -8.37 -5.39
CA ASP A 4 -7.65 -7.11 -5.57
C ASP A 4 -6.65 -5.95 -5.61
N TYR A 5 -7.04 -4.85 -6.26
CA TYR A 5 -6.24 -3.64 -6.29
C TYR A 5 -7.11 -2.39 -6.42
N ILE A 6 -6.54 -1.24 -6.07
CA ILE A 6 -7.04 0.08 -6.49
C ILE A 6 -5.94 0.83 -7.23
N LYS A 7 -6.34 1.76 -8.11
CA LYS A 7 -5.44 2.58 -8.91
C LYS A 7 -5.69 4.05 -8.63
N VAL A 8 -4.62 4.82 -8.46
CA VAL A 8 -4.64 6.29 -8.48
C VAL A 8 -3.82 6.75 -9.66
N ARG A 9 -4.44 7.55 -10.53
CA ARG A 9 -3.81 8.01 -11.76
C ARG A 9 -3.00 9.28 -11.52
N GLU A 10 -1.94 9.43 -12.29
CA GLU A 10 -1.18 10.69 -12.43
C GLU A 10 -0.72 11.29 -11.09
N VAL A 11 -0.16 10.44 -10.21
CA VAL A 11 0.45 10.91 -8.96
C VAL A 11 1.78 11.58 -9.28
N ASP A 12 1.87 12.87 -9.00
CA ASP A 12 3.10 13.64 -9.20
C ASP A 12 4.01 13.58 -7.97
N PHE A 13 5.15 12.90 -8.10
CA PHE A 13 6.22 12.85 -7.08
C PHE A 13 7.20 14.03 -7.21
N GLY A 14 7.16 14.76 -8.33
CA GLY A 14 8.12 15.79 -8.69
C GLY A 14 9.52 15.22 -8.90
N ASN A 15 10.53 16.06 -8.72
CA ASN A 15 11.94 15.70 -9.01
C ASN A 15 12.66 15.00 -7.85
N LYS A 16 11.95 14.71 -6.74
CA LYS A 16 12.53 14.09 -5.54
C LYS A 16 11.67 12.95 -5.07
N SER A 17 12.25 11.76 -5.05
CA SER A 17 11.57 10.57 -4.55
C SER A 17 11.15 10.73 -3.09
N PRO A 18 9.95 10.27 -2.71
CA PRO A 18 9.62 10.09 -1.31
C PRO A 18 10.58 9.07 -0.67
N LYS A 19 10.70 9.16 0.65
CA LYS A 19 11.50 8.24 1.46
C LYS A 19 10.64 7.16 2.12
N ARG A 20 9.41 7.49 2.48
CA ARG A 20 8.50 6.59 3.19
C ARG A 20 7.10 6.59 2.59
N PHE A 21 6.44 5.45 2.71
CA PHE A 21 5.02 5.26 2.47
C PHE A 21 4.32 4.98 3.80
N THR A 22 3.22 5.67 4.04
CA THR A 22 2.39 5.53 5.25
C THR A 22 0.97 5.18 4.85
N ALA A 23 0.33 4.27 5.56
CA ALA A 23 -1.09 3.94 5.40
C ALA A 23 -1.77 3.65 6.73
N THR A 24 -3.06 3.96 6.83
CA THR A 24 -3.91 3.55 7.94
C THR A 24 -4.80 2.39 7.54
N VAL A 25 -4.73 1.33 8.34
CA VAL A 25 -5.31 0.02 8.04
C VAL A 25 -5.90 -0.63 9.29
N ALA A 26 -6.84 -1.55 9.09
CA ALA A 26 -7.41 -2.36 10.17
C ALA A 26 -7.63 -3.80 9.72
N SER A 27 -7.39 -4.78 10.58
CA SER A 27 -7.62 -6.21 10.32
C SER A 27 -8.05 -6.93 11.58
N ALA A 28 -9.23 -7.56 11.54
CA ALA A 28 -9.68 -8.50 12.57
C ALA A 28 -9.08 -9.90 12.41
N LEU A 29 -8.49 -10.20 11.25
CA LEU A 29 -7.90 -11.51 10.93
C LEU A 29 -6.38 -11.40 10.93
N ARG A 30 -5.71 -12.15 10.05
CA ARG A 30 -4.25 -12.25 9.97
C ARG A 30 -3.59 -11.06 9.25
N GLY A 31 -4.37 -10.16 8.66
CA GLY A 31 -3.88 -9.08 7.82
C GLY A 31 -3.40 -9.58 6.46
N GLY A 32 -2.32 -8.99 5.96
CA GLY A 32 -1.76 -9.30 4.65
C GLY A 32 -0.65 -8.32 4.27
N THR A 33 -0.41 -8.16 2.98
CA THR A 33 0.59 -7.24 2.45
C THR A 33 -0.06 -6.27 1.48
N LEU A 34 0.27 -4.99 1.62
CA LEU A 34 -0.07 -3.96 0.64
C LEU A 34 1.19 -3.67 -0.18
N GLU A 35 1.18 -4.10 -1.44
CA GLU A 35 2.20 -3.74 -2.41
C GLU A 35 1.84 -2.40 -3.06
N VAL A 36 2.79 -1.48 -3.14
CA VAL A 36 2.66 -0.22 -3.88
C VAL A 36 3.51 -0.32 -5.14
N ARG A 37 2.85 -0.28 -6.30
CA ARG A 37 3.48 -0.45 -7.62
C ARG A 37 3.21 0.72 -8.54
N THR A 38 4.10 0.95 -9.50
CA THR A 38 3.88 1.96 -10.55
C THR A 38 3.39 1.33 -11.86
N ASP A 39 2.53 2.06 -12.58
CA ASP A 39 2.12 1.88 -13.98
C ASP A 39 1.29 0.62 -14.31
N SER A 40 1.47 -0.48 -13.57
CA SER A 40 0.60 -1.67 -13.64
C SER A 40 0.59 -2.48 -12.34
N ILE A 41 -0.35 -3.43 -12.23
CA ILE A 41 -0.44 -4.39 -11.10
C ILE A 41 0.79 -5.32 -10.99
N SER A 42 1.60 -5.43 -12.04
CA SER A 42 2.86 -6.18 -12.09
C SER A 42 4.07 -5.27 -12.31
N GLY A 43 3.90 -3.95 -12.24
CA GLY A 43 4.94 -2.97 -12.47
C GLY A 43 5.95 -2.89 -11.31
N PRO A 44 6.90 -1.95 -11.38
CA PRO A 44 7.92 -1.77 -10.35
C PRO A 44 7.31 -1.64 -8.94
N LEU A 45 7.75 -2.50 -8.01
CA LEU A 45 7.41 -2.39 -6.60
C LEU A 45 8.24 -1.26 -5.96
N ILE A 46 7.57 -0.22 -5.48
CA ILE A 46 8.21 0.95 -4.85
C ILE A 46 8.09 0.94 -3.33
N ALA A 47 7.10 0.24 -2.78
CA ALA A 47 6.96 0.03 -1.34
C ALA A 47 6.18 -1.27 -1.07
N GLU A 48 6.47 -1.89 0.08
CA GLU A 48 5.73 -3.04 0.57
C GLU A 48 5.44 -2.85 2.06
N LEU A 49 4.16 -2.89 2.42
CA LEU A 49 3.70 -2.68 3.79
C LEU A 49 3.07 -3.96 4.33
N THR A 50 3.73 -4.59 5.30
CA THR A 50 3.21 -5.75 6.03
C THR A 50 2.18 -5.29 7.06
N ILE A 51 0.98 -5.83 6.98
CA ILE A 51 -0.16 -5.46 7.81
C ILE A 51 -0.48 -6.64 8.73
N PRO A 52 -0.25 -6.53 10.04
CA PRO A 52 -0.60 -7.57 11.00
C PRO A 52 -2.09 -7.52 11.35
N SER A 53 -2.53 -8.43 12.24
CA SER A 53 -3.78 -8.23 12.97
C SER A 53 -3.72 -6.93 13.77
N THR A 54 -4.77 -6.12 13.68
CA THR A 54 -4.85 -4.85 14.41
C THR A 54 -5.77 -4.92 15.62
N GLY A 55 -6.50 -6.02 15.80
CA GLY A 55 -7.42 -6.25 16.91
C GLY A 55 -8.91 -6.18 16.53
N GLY A 56 -9.23 -5.80 15.28
CA GLY A 56 -10.62 -5.68 14.82
C GLY A 56 -10.73 -4.95 13.49
N TRP A 57 -11.92 -4.98 12.87
CA TRP A 57 -12.17 -4.29 11.58
C TRP A 57 -12.21 -2.76 11.71
N GLU A 58 -12.36 -2.25 12.94
CA GLU A 58 -12.39 -0.83 13.28
C GLU A 58 -11.24 -0.43 14.23
N CYS A 59 -10.32 -1.36 14.51
CA CYS A 59 -9.11 -1.07 15.27
C CYS A 59 -8.02 -0.58 14.31
N TRP A 60 -8.04 0.72 14.01
CA TRP A 60 -7.15 1.34 13.03
C TRP A 60 -5.73 1.49 13.57
N LYS A 61 -4.73 1.19 12.72
CA LYS A 61 -3.31 1.44 12.97
C LYS A 61 -2.70 2.13 11.76
N THR A 62 -1.91 3.16 12.03
CA THR A 62 -1.06 3.80 11.02
C THR A 62 0.28 3.09 10.98
N LEU A 63 0.62 2.53 9.83
CA LEU A 63 1.86 1.80 9.58
C LEU A 63 2.66 2.51 8.50
N GLN A 64 3.98 2.32 8.53
CA GLN A 64 4.91 2.93 7.58
C GLN A 64 5.95 1.92 7.10
N THR A 65 6.47 2.15 5.90
CA THR A 65 7.55 1.38 5.28
C THR A 65 8.42 2.32 4.44
N ASP A 66 9.66 1.92 4.17
CA ASP A 66 10.57 2.69 3.33
C ASP A 66 10.27 2.49 1.84
N ILE A 67 10.59 3.51 1.06
CA ILE A 67 10.56 3.42 -0.41
C ILE A 67 11.78 2.62 -0.85
N VAL A 68 11.55 1.43 -1.41
CA VAL A 68 12.60 0.47 -1.80
C VAL A 68 13.14 0.72 -3.20
N LYS A 69 12.40 1.47 -4.03
CA LYS A 69 12.84 1.91 -5.35
C LYS A 69 12.49 3.38 -5.55
N PRO A 70 13.45 4.24 -5.92
CA PRO A 70 13.19 5.65 -6.18
C PRO A 70 12.11 5.82 -7.25
N VAL A 71 11.23 6.79 -7.03
CA VAL A 71 10.15 7.15 -7.97
C VAL A 71 10.05 8.67 -8.09
N THR A 72 9.99 9.19 -9.31
CA THR A 72 9.94 10.63 -9.61
C THR A 72 9.02 10.88 -10.79
N GLY A 73 8.60 12.13 -10.97
CA GLY A 73 7.67 12.53 -12.02
C GLY A 73 6.25 12.03 -11.77
N ILE A 74 5.48 11.97 -12.85
CA ILE A 74 4.07 11.57 -12.82
C ILE A 74 3.97 10.08 -13.08
N GLN A 75 3.39 9.33 -12.13
CA GLN A 75 3.24 7.87 -12.22
C GLN A 75 1.81 7.47 -11.86
N ASP A 76 1.32 6.39 -12.47
CA ASP A 76 0.11 5.74 -11.98
C ASP A 76 0.46 4.83 -10.81
N ILE A 77 -0.25 4.92 -9.68
CA ILE A 77 0.00 4.10 -8.49
C ILE A 77 -1.04 3.01 -8.35
N TYR A 78 -0.57 1.79 -8.16
CA TYR A 78 -1.37 0.61 -7.90
C TYR A 78 -1.11 0.11 -6.49
N PHE A 79 -2.20 0.01 -5.73
CA PHE A 79 -2.23 -0.59 -4.40
C PHE A 79 -2.74 -2.02 -4.55
N VAL A 80 -1.84 -3.01 -4.51
CA VAL A 80 -2.18 -4.41 -4.75
C VAL A 80 -2.24 -5.15 -3.42
N PHE A 81 -3.38 -5.76 -3.14
CA PHE A 81 -3.63 -6.45 -1.87
C PHE A 81 -3.25 -7.93 -1.97
N LYS A 82 -2.28 -8.37 -1.16
CA LYS A 82 -1.78 -9.75 -1.14
C LYS A 82 -2.06 -10.42 0.20
N GLY A 83 -2.33 -11.72 0.17
CA GLY A 83 -2.51 -12.51 1.38
C GLY A 83 -3.15 -13.86 1.11
N ARG A 84 -3.70 -14.49 2.15
CA ARG A 84 -4.36 -15.79 2.02
C ARG A 84 -5.60 -15.69 1.12
N LYS A 85 -5.73 -16.60 0.15
CA LYS A 85 -6.94 -16.71 -0.70
C LYS A 85 -8.18 -17.08 0.13
N GLY A 86 -9.33 -16.52 -0.23
CA GLY A 86 -10.62 -16.82 0.40
C GLY A 86 -10.89 -16.11 1.73
N CYS A 87 -10.02 -15.19 2.18
CA CYS A 87 -10.23 -14.41 3.41
C CYS A 87 -10.23 -12.91 3.12
N LYS A 88 -11.01 -12.15 3.89
CA LYS A 88 -10.82 -10.69 4.01
C LYS A 88 -9.43 -10.44 4.58
N LEU A 89 -8.70 -9.47 4.02
CA LEU A 89 -7.32 -9.19 4.40
C LEU A 89 -7.28 -8.09 5.46
N PHE A 90 -7.64 -6.87 5.06
CA PHE A 90 -7.66 -5.67 5.90
C PHE A 90 -8.56 -4.62 5.26
N ASN A 91 -9.05 -3.70 6.08
CA ASN A 91 -9.59 -2.41 5.66
C ASN A 91 -8.43 -1.44 5.43
N PHE A 92 -8.61 -0.54 4.47
CA PHE A 92 -7.63 0.46 4.06
C PHE A 92 -8.35 1.81 3.96
N ASP A 93 -7.85 2.80 4.68
CA ASP A 93 -8.49 4.13 4.80
C ASP A 93 -7.76 5.18 3.97
N TRP A 94 -6.65 5.72 4.50
CA TRP A 94 -5.84 6.71 3.80
C TRP A 94 -4.38 6.28 3.66
N TYR A 95 -3.69 6.91 2.71
CA TYR A 95 -2.26 6.78 2.51
C TYR A 95 -1.57 8.13 2.32
N LYS A 96 -0.25 8.15 2.53
CA LYS A 96 0.61 9.31 2.31
C LYS A 96 2.01 8.88 1.89
N PHE A 97 2.57 9.59 0.92
CA PHE A 97 4.00 9.55 0.63
C PHE A 97 4.71 10.67 1.41
N ASN A 98 5.79 10.33 2.10
CA ASN A 98 6.58 11.24 2.91
C ASN A 98 7.95 11.46 2.27
N ARG A 99 8.35 12.73 2.10
CA ARG A 99 9.68 13.14 1.63
C ARG A 99 10.75 13.02 2.71
#